data_AF-A0A955Z7G2-F1
#
_entry.id   AF-A0A955Z7G2-F1
#
_cell.length_a   1.000
_cell.length_b   1.000
_cell.length_c   1.000
_cell.angle_alpha   90.00
_cell.angle_beta   90.00
_cell.angle_gamma   90.00
#
_symmetry.space_group_name_H-M   'P 1'
#
loop_
_entity.id
_entity.type
_entity.pdbx_description
1 polymer ?
#
loop_
_entity_poly.entity_id
_entity_poly.type
_entity_poly.pdbx_seq_one_letter_code
_entity_poly.pdbx_strand_id
1 'polypeptide(L)'
;MAAMIDRIGTMQDYKLYRELHWEGTFEEYLQLVRERPQVTRNAYQRLYDMIISYGTEEYIDNKKKLVRYNFFKDELHGGANAIFGLDIPLMRLVHVLKAASEGYGPEKRVILLHGPVGSSKSTIARLLKQGIEAYSRTADGALYSFDWINLEGTGLAGKETDRFASPMNEEPLRLIPMEWRAKAIDELGLSNDQFKVRVDGDLDPASRFILKNLMTKYEGDWTKMVQNHIRVRRLVLSEKDRVGIGTFQP
;
A
#
# COMPACT_ATOMS: atom_id res chain seq x y z
N MET A 1 40.01 -13.23 15.90
CA MET A 1 39.26 -13.13 14.64
C MET A 1 37.81 -12.93 15.00
N ALA A 2 37.19 -11.79 14.65
CA ALA A 2 35.73 -11.67 14.79
C ALA A 2 35.08 -12.79 13.97
N ALA A 3 34.10 -13.49 14.56
CA ALA A 3 33.46 -14.62 13.90
C ALA A 3 32.78 -14.13 12.61
N MET A 4 32.69 -14.97 11.58
CA MET A 4 32.04 -14.59 10.32
C MET A 4 30.61 -14.06 10.54
N ILE A 5 29.93 -14.55 11.58
CA ILE A 5 28.61 -14.10 12.03
C ILE A 5 28.65 -12.62 12.46
N ASP A 6 29.64 -12.18 13.23
CA ASP A 6 29.73 -10.80 13.72
C ASP A 6 29.88 -9.82 12.55
N ARG A 7 30.68 -10.19 11.53
CA ARG A 7 30.82 -9.40 10.30
C ARG A 7 29.51 -9.28 9.54
N ILE A 8 28.74 -10.36 9.43
CA ILE A 8 27.41 -10.32 8.81
C ILE A 8 26.47 -9.45 9.64
N GLY A 9 26.52 -9.57 10.97
CA GLY A 9 25.70 -8.78 11.90
C GLY A 9 25.91 -7.26 11.75
N THR A 10 27.13 -6.82 11.42
CA THR A 10 27.40 -5.38 11.17
C THR A 10 26.71 -4.82 9.92
N MET A 11 26.25 -5.67 8.99
CA MET A 11 25.52 -5.23 7.79
C MET A 11 24.04 -4.95 8.08
N GLN A 12 23.55 -5.29 9.28
CA GLN A 12 22.15 -5.13 9.64
C GLN A 12 21.82 -3.66 9.91
N ASP A 13 20.86 -3.12 9.16
CA ASP A 13 20.24 -1.83 9.46
C ASP A 13 19.08 -2.00 10.44
N TYR A 14 19.40 -1.87 11.74
CA TYR A 14 18.41 -1.96 12.81
C TYR A 14 17.34 -0.87 12.75
N LYS A 15 17.68 0.32 12.23
CA LYS A 15 16.74 1.43 12.15
C LYS A 15 15.70 1.15 11.08
N LEU A 16 16.16 0.79 9.88
CA LEU A 16 15.27 0.36 8.79
C LEU A 16 14.42 -0.84 9.20
N TYR A 17 15.00 -1.82 9.89
CA TYR A 17 14.25 -2.97 10.38
C TYR A 17 13.09 -2.55 11.30
N ARG A 18 13.34 -1.66 12.28
CA ARG A 18 12.30 -1.16 13.19
C ARG A 18 11.22 -0.36 12.45
N GLU A 19 11.60 0.46 11.48
CA GLU A 19 10.64 1.23 10.68
C GLU A 19 9.74 0.32 9.81
N LEU A 20 10.32 -0.71 9.20
CA LEU A 20 9.58 -1.68 8.38
C LEU A 20 8.70 -2.64 9.19
N HIS A 21 8.98 -2.80 10.50
CA HIS A 21 8.23 -3.65 11.43
C HIS A 21 7.53 -2.83 12.51
N TRP A 22 7.22 -1.56 12.23
CA TRP A 22 6.48 -0.72 13.17
C TRP A 22 5.13 -1.37 13.50
N GLU A 23 4.79 -1.42 14.78
CA GLU A 23 3.48 -1.80 15.28
C GLU A 23 3.03 -0.79 16.34
N GLY A 24 1.74 -0.46 16.33
CA GLY A 24 1.16 0.55 17.20
C GLY A 24 -0.34 0.38 17.38
N THR A 25 -0.87 1.11 18.35
CA THR A 25 -2.30 1.23 18.58
C THR A 25 -2.99 1.94 17.42
N PHE A 26 -4.32 1.84 17.38
CA PHE A 26 -5.11 2.60 16.42
C PHE A 26 -4.95 4.12 16.59
N GLU A 27 -4.79 4.59 17.83
CA GLU A 27 -4.55 6.01 18.14
C GLU A 27 -3.23 6.52 17.54
N GLU A 28 -2.14 5.76 17.73
CA GLU A 28 -0.84 6.09 17.13
C GLU A 28 -0.91 6.12 15.60
N TYR A 29 -1.71 5.24 15.01
CA TYR A 29 -1.97 5.27 13.57
C TYR A 29 -2.77 6.50 13.13
N LEU A 30 -3.82 6.90 13.86
CA LEU A 30 -4.56 8.14 13.56
C LEU A 30 -3.66 9.37 13.60
N GLN A 31 -2.75 9.44 14.58
CA GLN A 31 -1.75 10.51 14.65
C GLN A 31 -0.80 10.47 13.44
N LEU A 32 -0.38 9.27 13.00
CA LEU A 32 0.43 9.10 11.81
C LEU A 32 -0.29 9.59 10.55
N VAL A 33 -1.58 9.27 10.39
CA VAL A 33 -2.41 9.76 9.28
C VAL A 33 -2.53 11.29 9.33
N ARG A 34 -2.71 11.87 10.52
CA ARG A 34 -2.78 13.33 10.69
C ARG A 34 -1.49 14.02 10.26
N GLU A 35 -0.33 13.44 10.56
CA GLU A 35 0.97 13.98 10.17
C GLU A 35 1.29 13.74 8.69
N ARG A 36 0.96 12.55 8.16
CA ARG A 36 1.27 12.11 6.81
C ARG A 36 0.08 11.38 6.20
N PRO A 37 -0.95 12.09 5.75
CA PRO A 37 -2.17 11.45 5.26
C PRO A 37 -1.97 10.62 3.99
N GLN A 38 -0.84 10.81 3.30
CA GLN A 38 -0.43 10.03 2.14
C GLN A 38 -0.24 8.53 2.42
N VAL A 39 -0.17 8.12 3.69
CA VAL A 39 -0.11 6.68 4.04
C VAL A 39 -1.43 5.96 3.71
N THR A 40 -2.54 6.68 3.63
CA THR A 40 -3.87 6.14 3.29
C THR A 40 -4.09 6.05 1.77
N ARG A 41 -3.05 6.25 0.94
CA ARG A 41 -3.18 6.15 -0.52
C ARG A 41 -3.77 4.81 -0.94
N ASN A 42 -4.65 4.84 -1.94
CA ASN A 42 -5.10 3.63 -2.61
C ASN A 42 -4.00 3.06 -3.54
N ALA A 43 -4.27 1.90 -4.15
CA ALA A 43 -3.32 1.23 -5.03
C ALA A 43 -2.89 2.08 -6.24
N TYR A 44 -3.82 2.81 -6.87
CA TYR A 44 -3.54 3.64 -8.04
C TYR A 44 -2.72 4.87 -7.70
N GLN A 45 -3.06 5.56 -6.62
CA GLN A 45 -2.28 6.67 -6.08
C GLN A 45 -0.85 6.22 -5.77
N ARG A 46 -0.69 5.06 -5.13
CA ARG A 46 0.64 4.53 -4.79
C ARG A 46 1.47 4.15 -6.01
N LEU A 47 0.87 3.52 -7.02
CA LEU A 47 1.55 3.22 -8.29
C LEU A 47 1.92 4.50 -9.05
N TYR A 48 1.02 5.48 -9.11
CA TYR A 48 1.29 6.75 -9.77
C TYR A 48 2.44 7.50 -9.07
N ASP A 49 2.32 7.73 -7.76
CA ASP A 49 3.34 8.46 -6.99
C ASP A 49 4.68 7.74 -6.97
N MET A 50 4.68 6.40 -6.94
CA MET A 50 5.88 5.59 -7.14
C MET A 50 6.56 5.95 -8.47
N ILE A 51 5.84 5.93 -9.60
CA ILE A 51 6.45 6.23 -10.91
C ILE A 51 7.00 7.67 -10.93
N ILE A 52 6.24 8.63 -10.41
CA ILE A 52 6.62 10.05 -10.39
C ILE A 52 7.82 10.31 -9.48
N SER A 53 8.00 9.55 -8.40
CA SER A 53 9.12 9.71 -7.46
C SER A 53 10.51 9.53 -8.09
N TYR A 54 10.61 8.87 -9.25
CA TYR A 54 11.87 8.72 -10.00
C TYR A 54 12.17 9.94 -10.89
N GLY A 55 11.24 10.88 -10.98
CA GLY A 55 11.34 12.05 -11.85
C GLY A 55 10.92 11.79 -13.30
N THR A 56 10.78 12.89 -14.03
CA THR A 56 10.36 12.89 -15.43
C THR A 56 11.21 13.84 -16.26
N GLU A 57 11.42 13.48 -17.52
CA GLU A 57 12.15 14.30 -18.49
C GLU A 57 11.21 14.68 -19.64
N GLU A 58 11.17 15.97 -19.99
CA GLU A 58 10.44 16.43 -21.16
C GLU A 58 11.40 16.60 -22.34
N TYR A 59 11.01 16.08 -23.51
CA TYR A 59 11.77 16.26 -24.74
C TYR A 59 10.84 16.38 -25.95
N ILE A 60 11.37 16.92 -27.05
CA ILE A 60 10.64 17.06 -28.31
C ILE A 60 11.13 15.99 -29.27
N ASP A 61 10.20 15.16 -29.74
CA ASP A 61 10.44 14.22 -30.83
C ASP A 61 9.43 14.48 -31.95
N ASN A 62 9.91 14.70 -33.17
CA ASN A 62 9.07 14.96 -34.34
C ASN A 62 7.97 16.02 -34.10
N LYS A 63 8.36 17.15 -33.47
CA LYS A 63 7.48 18.27 -33.06
C LYS A 63 6.42 17.93 -32.01
N LYS A 64 6.46 16.73 -31.41
CA LYS A 64 5.60 16.34 -30.30
C LYS A 64 6.38 16.44 -28.99
N LYS A 65 5.78 17.11 -28.00
CA LYS A 65 6.29 17.14 -26.63
C LYS A 65 5.98 15.79 -25.96
N LEU A 66 7.02 15.05 -25.59
CA LEU A 66 6.92 13.76 -24.92
C LEU A 66 7.45 13.87 -23.50
N VAL A 67 6.86 13.08 -22.61
CA VAL A 67 7.29 12.94 -21.21
C VAL A 67 7.85 11.54 -21.04
N ARG A 68 9.11 11.45 -20.65
CA ARG A 68 9.77 10.21 -20.26
C ARG A 68 9.73 10.08 -18.75
N TYR A 69 9.28 8.93 -18.27
CA TYR A 69 9.26 8.61 -16.84
C TYR A 69 10.52 7.81 -16.50
N ASN A 70 11.39 8.35 -15.65
CA ASN A 70 12.70 7.76 -15.34
C ASN A 70 12.57 6.39 -14.66
N PHE A 71 11.45 6.11 -14.01
CA PHE A 71 11.13 4.78 -13.48
C PHE A 71 11.38 3.65 -14.49
N PHE A 72 11.02 3.85 -15.76
CA PHE A 72 11.19 2.82 -16.80
C PHE A 72 12.61 2.69 -17.35
N LYS A 73 13.56 3.53 -16.91
CA LYS A 73 15.00 3.36 -17.18
C LYS A 73 15.64 2.29 -16.31
N ASP A 74 14.95 1.81 -15.26
CA ASP A 74 15.42 0.74 -14.37
C ASP A 74 16.81 1.01 -13.75
N GLU A 75 17.10 2.28 -13.41
CA GLU A 75 18.43 2.71 -12.96
C GLU A 75 18.87 2.01 -11.66
N LEU A 76 17.93 1.71 -10.76
CA LEU A 76 18.19 0.96 -9.52
C LEU A 76 18.73 -0.46 -9.78
N HIS A 77 18.45 -1.04 -10.94
CA HIS A 77 18.94 -2.36 -11.34
C HIS A 77 19.94 -2.27 -12.50
N GLY A 78 20.60 -1.12 -12.66
CA GLY A 78 21.61 -0.91 -13.70
C GLY A 78 21.06 -0.95 -15.13
N GLY A 79 19.77 -0.66 -15.31
CA GLY A 79 19.13 -0.66 -16.63
C GLY A 79 18.85 -2.04 -17.22
N ALA A 80 18.95 -3.12 -16.43
CA ALA A 80 18.77 -4.49 -16.89
C ALA A 80 17.44 -4.72 -17.63
N ASN A 81 16.40 -3.95 -17.25
CA ASN A 81 15.08 -4.03 -17.85
C ASN A 81 14.57 -2.70 -18.38
N ALA A 82 15.48 -1.79 -18.69
CA ALA A 82 15.14 -0.48 -19.23
C ALA A 82 14.27 -0.61 -20.49
N ILE A 83 13.24 0.21 -20.56
CA ILE A 83 12.30 0.22 -21.69
C ILE A 83 12.60 1.43 -22.58
N PHE A 84 12.90 1.16 -23.85
CA PHE A 84 13.22 2.18 -24.84
C PHE A 84 12.16 2.24 -25.94
N GLY A 85 11.94 3.43 -26.49
CA GLY A 85 11.08 3.64 -27.67
C GLY A 85 9.58 3.47 -27.43
N LEU A 86 9.15 3.29 -26.16
CA LEU A 86 7.73 3.15 -25.79
C LEU A 86 7.21 4.36 -24.99
N ASP A 87 7.84 5.53 -25.10
CA ASP A 87 7.46 6.73 -24.35
C ASP A 87 5.97 7.07 -24.53
N ILE A 88 5.42 7.03 -25.75
CA ILE A 88 3.99 7.31 -26.00
C ILE A 88 3.07 6.28 -25.31
N PRO A 89 3.24 4.95 -25.49
CA PRO A 89 2.49 3.95 -24.72
C PRO A 89 2.62 4.10 -23.20
N LEU A 90 3.83 4.37 -22.69
CA LEU A 90 4.07 4.55 -21.26
C LEU A 90 3.38 5.81 -20.73
N MET A 91 3.38 6.92 -21.48
CA MET A 91 2.59 8.10 -21.16
C MET A 91 1.10 7.79 -21.06
N ARG A 92 0.55 7.00 -21.98
CA ARG A 92 -0.86 6.58 -21.91
C ARG A 92 -1.13 5.75 -20.66
N LEU A 93 -0.25 4.79 -20.34
CA LEU A 93 -0.36 3.98 -19.13
C LEU A 93 -0.34 4.87 -17.86
N VAL A 94 0.62 5.77 -17.75
CA VAL A 94 0.74 6.67 -16.59
C VAL A 94 -0.43 7.64 -16.50
N HIS A 95 -0.96 8.12 -17.63
CA HIS A 95 -2.19 8.92 -17.64
C HIS A 95 -3.41 8.14 -17.13
N VAL A 96 -3.52 6.84 -17.45
CA VAL A 96 -4.57 5.98 -16.89
C VAL A 96 -4.41 5.86 -15.37
N LEU A 97 -3.18 5.66 -14.89
CA LEU A 97 -2.90 5.60 -13.44
C LEU A 97 -3.21 6.93 -12.74
N LYS A 98 -2.89 8.07 -13.37
CA LYS A 98 -3.23 9.40 -12.87
C LYS A 98 -4.75 9.61 -12.79
N ALA A 99 -5.47 9.28 -13.85
CA ALA A 99 -6.93 9.39 -13.85
C ALA A 99 -7.57 8.47 -12.80
N ALA A 100 -7.02 7.27 -12.58
CA ALA A 100 -7.46 6.36 -11.52
C ALA A 100 -7.13 6.89 -10.12
N SER A 101 -5.98 7.55 -9.94
CA SER A 101 -5.57 8.12 -8.65
C SER A 101 -6.44 9.30 -8.21
N GLU A 102 -7.03 10.01 -9.18
CA GLU A 102 -7.97 11.12 -8.99
C GLU A 102 -9.45 10.65 -8.90
N GLY A 103 -9.73 9.38 -9.20
CA GLY A 103 -11.07 8.77 -9.11
C GLY A 103 -11.98 9.07 -10.31
N TYR A 104 -11.41 9.21 -11.51
CA TYR A 104 -12.15 9.54 -12.73
C TYR A 104 -12.74 8.34 -13.49
N GLY A 105 -12.82 7.17 -12.87
CA GLY A 105 -13.44 5.96 -13.41
C GLY A 105 -12.50 4.80 -13.77
N PRO A 106 -11.25 5.02 -14.25
CA PRO A 106 -10.35 3.92 -14.55
C PRO A 106 -10.03 3.01 -13.36
N GLU A 107 -10.21 3.48 -12.12
CA GLU A 107 -10.03 2.68 -10.92
C GLU A 107 -10.96 1.46 -10.83
N LYS A 108 -12.08 1.50 -11.57
CA LYS A 108 -13.09 0.43 -11.67
C LYS A 108 -12.97 -0.41 -12.95
N ARG A 109 -11.80 -0.37 -13.62
CA ARG A 109 -11.55 -1.04 -14.91
C ARG A 109 -10.29 -1.88 -14.86
N VAL A 110 -10.25 -2.92 -15.68
CA VAL A 110 -9.04 -3.72 -15.88
C VAL A 110 -8.14 -3.02 -16.90
N ILE A 111 -6.86 -2.83 -16.55
CA ILE A 111 -5.85 -2.33 -17.49
C ILE A 111 -5.29 -3.53 -18.27
N LEU A 112 -5.58 -3.58 -19.57
CA LEU A 112 -5.08 -4.62 -20.47
C LEU A 112 -3.92 -4.09 -21.31
N LEU A 113 -2.72 -4.65 -21.11
CA LEU A 113 -1.57 -4.40 -22.00
C LEU A 113 -1.64 -5.36 -23.18
N HIS A 114 -1.87 -4.85 -24.38
CA HIS A 114 -1.89 -5.64 -25.62
C HIS A 114 -0.92 -5.07 -26.66
N GLY A 115 -0.43 -5.92 -27.56
CA GLY A 115 0.54 -5.53 -28.59
C GLY A 115 1.35 -6.72 -29.11
N PRO A 116 2.21 -6.51 -30.14
CA PRO A 116 3.02 -7.57 -30.74
C PRO A 116 3.94 -8.29 -29.74
N VAL A 117 4.39 -9.49 -30.09
CA VAL A 117 5.44 -10.17 -29.31
C VAL A 117 6.69 -9.28 -29.21
N GLY A 118 7.38 -9.32 -28.07
CA GLY A 118 8.56 -8.47 -27.82
C GLY A 118 8.28 -7.01 -27.45
N SER A 119 7.02 -6.57 -27.33
CA SER A 119 6.68 -5.17 -27.02
C SER A 119 6.74 -4.79 -25.52
N SER A 120 7.64 -5.41 -24.75
CA SER A 120 7.90 -5.13 -23.31
C SER A 120 6.71 -5.22 -22.34
N LYS A 121 5.56 -5.82 -22.71
CA LYS A 121 4.37 -5.90 -21.84
C LYS A 121 4.65 -6.53 -20.48
N SER A 122 5.27 -7.71 -20.48
CA SER A 122 5.63 -8.43 -19.25
C SER A 122 6.72 -7.69 -18.47
N THR A 123 7.62 -6.99 -19.18
CA THR A 123 8.67 -6.14 -18.58
C THR A 123 8.04 -4.97 -17.82
N ILE A 124 7.05 -4.29 -18.40
CA ILE A 124 6.30 -3.20 -17.73
C ILE A 124 5.65 -3.75 -16.46
N ALA A 125 4.91 -4.85 -16.56
CA ALA A 125 4.24 -5.44 -15.39
C ALA A 125 5.25 -5.85 -14.30
N ARG A 126 6.40 -6.42 -14.68
CA ARG A 126 7.46 -6.78 -13.73
C ARG A 126 8.07 -5.55 -13.06
N LEU A 127 8.40 -4.51 -13.83
CA LEU A 127 8.92 -3.26 -13.29
C LEU A 127 7.95 -2.64 -12.28
N LEU A 128 6.65 -2.57 -12.60
CA LEU A 128 5.64 -2.03 -11.67
C LEU A 128 5.58 -2.82 -10.35
N LYS A 129 5.64 -4.16 -10.41
CA LYS A 129 5.64 -5.01 -9.20
C LYS A 129 6.90 -4.82 -8.37
N GLN A 130 8.08 -4.85 -9.00
CA GLN A 130 9.35 -4.61 -8.30
C GLN A 130 9.42 -3.19 -7.73
N GLY A 131 8.95 -2.21 -8.49
CA GLY A 131 8.87 -0.82 -8.09
C GLY A 131 8.00 -0.63 -6.87
N ILE A 132 6.80 -1.22 -6.83
CA ILE A 132 5.85 -0.98 -5.74
C ILE A 132 6.27 -1.70 -4.47
N GLU A 133 6.91 -2.87 -4.61
CA GLU A 133 7.60 -3.56 -3.53
C GLU A 133 8.72 -2.70 -2.94
N ALA A 134 9.63 -2.17 -3.77
CA ALA A 134 10.72 -1.29 -3.32
C ALA A 134 10.18 0.02 -2.70
N TYR A 135 9.20 0.65 -3.34
CA TYR A 135 8.57 1.88 -2.86
C TYR A 135 7.89 1.67 -1.51
N SER A 136 7.24 0.51 -1.29
CA SER A 136 6.62 0.19 -0.01
C SER A 136 7.61 0.11 1.16
N ARG A 137 8.93 0.05 0.90
CA ARG A 137 9.99 0.05 1.91
C ARG A 137 10.52 1.45 2.21
N THR A 138 10.12 2.47 1.45
CA THR A 138 10.49 3.86 1.73
C THR A 138 9.51 4.49 2.71
N ALA A 139 9.87 5.67 3.24
CA ALA A 139 8.96 6.46 4.06
C ALA A 139 7.77 7.00 3.23
N ASP A 140 7.99 7.38 1.97
CA ASP A 140 6.96 7.94 1.10
C ASP A 140 5.97 6.90 0.60
N GLY A 141 6.41 5.65 0.42
CA GLY A 141 5.55 4.53 0.08
C GLY A 141 4.93 3.83 1.29
N ALA A 142 4.97 4.47 2.46
CA ALA A 142 4.43 3.86 3.66
C ALA A 142 2.93 3.57 3.58
N LEU A 143 2.58 2.40 4.10
CA LEU A 143 1.22 1.90 4.21
C LEU A 143 1.13 0.92 5.38
N TYR A 144 -0.08 0.80 5.91
CA TYR A 144 -0.37 0.08 7.14
C TYR A 144 -1.56 -0.84 6.93
N SER A 145 -1.59 -1.89 7.75
CA SER A 145 -2.72 -2.80 7.90
C SER A 145 -2.92 -3.02 9.39
N PHE A 146 -3.98 -3.71 9.77
CA PHE A 146 -4.19 -4.09 11.16
C PHE A 146 -4.31 -5.60 11.33
N ASP A 147 -4.05 -6.02 12.57
CA ASP A 147 -4.30 -7.35 13.08
C ASP A 147 -5.28 -7.25 14.24
N TRP A 148 -6.16 -8.22 14.32
CA TRP A 148 -6.97 -8.48 15.48
C TRP A 148 -6.09 -9.17 16.54
N ILE A 149 -6.09 -8.68 17.77
CA ILE A 149 -5.31 -9.22 18.90
C ILE A 149 -6.22 -9.55 20.09
N ASN A 150 -5.68 -10.25 21.09
CA ASN A 150 -6.41 -10.62 22.31
C ASN A 150 -7.67 -11.45 21.99
N LEU A 151 -7.59 -12.31 20.97
CA LEU A 151 -8.70 -13.15 20.52
C LEU A 151 -8.80 -14.47 21.29
N GLU A 152 -7.81 -14.82 22.10
CA GLU A 152 -7.86 -16.01 22.93
C GLU A 152 -9.12 -16.01 23.83
N GLY A 153 -9.80 -17.15 23.92
CA GLY A 153 -11.02 -17.29 24.71
C GLY A 153 -12.26 -16.57 24.15
N THR A 154 -12.15 -15.83 23.04
CA THR A 154 -13.32 -15.18 22.38
C THR A 154 -14.14 -16.15 21.53
N GLY A 155 -13.54 -17.27 21.09
CA GLY A 155 -14.15 -18.20 20.13
C GLY A 155 -14.22 -17.68 18.70
N LEU A 156 -13.59 -16.53 18.40
CA LEU A 156 -13.60 -15.89 17.08
C LEU A 156 -12.43 -16.28 16.18
N ALA A 157 -11.41 -16.89 16.77
CA ALA A 157 -10.28 -17.49 16.07
C ALA A 157 -10.11 -18.95 16.54
N GLY A 158 -9.14 -19.68 15.96
CA GLY A 158 -8.80 -21.02 16.43
C GLY A 158 -8.54 -21.03 17.94
N LYS A 159 -8.75 -22.17 18.61
CA LYS A 159 -8.69 -22.28 20.09
C LYS A 159 -7.40 -21.73 20.74
N GLU A 160 -6.32 -21.63 19.98
CA GLU A 160 -5.00 -21.14 20.41
C GLU A 160 -4.53 -19.91 19.62
N THR A 161 -5.42 -19.28 18.85
CA THR A 161 -5.08 -18.14 17.98
C THR A 161 -5.44 -16.84 18.68
N ASP A 162 -4.43 -16.20 19.27
CA ASP A 162 -4.61 -14.89 19.93
C ASP A 162 -4.57 -13.70 18.95
N ARG A 163 -3.85 -13.86 17.84
CA ARG A 163 -3.66 -12.83 16.81
C ARG A 163 -4.13 -13.32 15.45
N PHE A 164 -4.95 -12.51 14.78
CA PHE A 164 -5.48 -12.78 13.44
C PHE A 164 -5.27 -11.56 12.54
N ALA A 165 -4.36 -11.66 11.58
CA ALA A 165 -4.08 -10.59 10.64
C ALA A 165 -5.26 -10.35 9.69
N SER A 166 -5.52 -9.09 9.30
CA SER A 166 -6.52 -8.77 8.27
C SER A 166 -6.20 -9.55 6.98
N PRO A 167 -7.07 -10.47 6.51
CA PRO A 167 -6.79 -11.33 5.36
C PRO A 167 -6.54 -10.55 4.07
N MET A 168 -7.18 -9.39 3.94
CA MET A 168 -7.06 -8.53 2.76
C MET A 168 -6.04 -7.40 2.96
N ASN A 169 -5.28 -7.42 4.06
CA ASN A 169 -4.38 -6.34 4.48
C ASN A 169 -5.04 -4.96 4.39
N GLU A 170 -6.23 -4.85 5.00
CA GLU A 170 -7.08 -3.69 4.83
C GLU A 170 -6.57 -2.44 5.52
N GLU A 171 -6.96 -1.30 4.95
CA GLU A 171 -6.72 0.02 5.53
C GLU A 171 -7.36 0.15 6.92
N PRO A 172 -6.60 0.46 8.01
CA PRO A 172 -7.17 0.52 9.36
C PRO A 172 -8.33 1.52 9.53
N LEU A 173 -8.39 2.63 8.80
CA LEU A 173 -9.54 3.56 8.85
C LEU A 173 -10.87 2.91 8.45
N ARG A 174 -10.86 1.72 7.84
CA ARG A 174 -12.09 0.93 7.61
C ARG A 174 -12.72 0.38 8.89
N LEU A 175 -11.97 0.31 9.99
CA LEU A 175 -12.49 -0.03 11.33
C LEU A 175 -13.48 1.02 11.85
N ILE A 176 -13.40 2.26 11.35
CA ILE A 176 -14.39 3.30 11.61
C ILE A 176 -15.63 2.97 10.76
N PRO A 177 -16.82 2.84 11.39
CA PRO A 177 -18.07 2.61 10.68
C PRO A 177 -18.28 3.60 9.54
N MET A 178 -18.80 3.11 8.41
CA MET A 178 -18.94 3.89 7.18
C MET A 178 -19.70 5.21 7.40
N GLU A 179 -20.72 5.16 8.26
CA GLU A 179 -21.58 6.29 8.62
C GLU A 179 -20.84 7.43 9.32
N TRP A 180 -19.79 7.10 10.08
CA TRP A 180 -19.04 8.06 10.90
C TRP A 180 -17.77 8.52 10.20
N ARG A 181 -17.28 7.75 9.23
CA ARG A 181 -15.94 7.91 8.66
C ARG A 181 -15.69 9.30 8.06
N ALA A 182 -16.64 9.83 7.30
CA ALA A 182 -16.51 11.17 6.72
C ALA A 182 -16.40 12.25 7.80
N LYS A 183 -17.26 12.16 8.82
CA LYS A 183 -17.24 13.06 9.98
C LYS A 183 -15.95 12.94 10.78
N ALA A 184 -15.49 11.71 11.05
CA ALA A 184 -14.26 11.46 11.78
C ALA A 184 -13.01 11.99 11.03
N ILE A 185 -12.94 11.80 9.71
CA ILE A 185 -11.84 12.34 8.89
C ILE A 185 -11.76 13.87 8.99
N ASP A 186 -12.91 14.54 8.99
CA ASP A 186 -13.02 15.99 9.08
C ASP A 186 -12.69 16.50 10.49
N GLU A 187 -13.38 15.99 11.52
CA GLU A 187 -13.22 16.43 12.91
C GLU A 187 -11.83 16.15 13.49
N LEU A 188 -11.20 15.05 13.10
CA LEU A 188 -9.85 14.70 13.54
C LEU A 188 -8.76 15.37 12.69
N GLY A 189 -9.13 16.10 11.64
CA GLY A 189 -8.18 16.76 10.75
C GLY A 189 -7.23 15.78 10.05
N LEU A 190 -7.74 14.62 9.63
CA LEU A 190 -6.93 13.57 9.01
C LEU A 190 -6.53 13.92 7.57
N SER A 191 -7.13 14.95 6.97
CA SER A 191 -6.75 15.47 5.66
C SER A 191 -5.93 16.74 5.78
N ASN A 192 -5.16 17.08 4.74
CA ASN A 192 -4.48 18.36 4.64
C ASN A 192 -4.79 19.05 3.28
N ASP A 193 -4.09 20.14 2.96
CA ASP A 193 -4.31 20.90 1.73
C ASP A 193 -3.84 20.16 0.47
N GLN A 194 -2.84 19.27 0.62
CA GLN A 194 -2.23 18.55 -0.49
C GLN A 194 -2.87 17.18 -0.74
N PHE A 195 -3.47 16.58 0.29
CA PHE A 195 -4.02 15.24 0.25
C PHE A 195 -5.29 15.14 1.08
N LYS A 196 -6.36 14.69 0.42
CA LYS A 196 -7.65 14.40 1.06
C LYS A 196 -7.78 12.91 1.28
N VAL A 197 -7.90 12.50 2.55
CA VAL A 197 -8.09 11.09 2.92
C VAL A 197 -9.45 10.63 2.42
N ARG A 198 -9.44 9.56 1.63
CA ARG A 198 -10.64 8.90 1.10
C ARG A 198 -10.50 7.41 1.31
N VAL A 199 -11.42 6.84 2.09
CA VAL A 199 -11.40 5.43 2.44
C VAL A 199 -12.75 4.83 2.10
N ASP A 200 -12.77 4.14 0.96
CA ASP A 200 -13.96 3.50 0.42
C ASP A 200 -14.04 2.03 0.83
N GLY A 201 -15.26 1.51 0.76
CA GLY A 201 -15.58 0.13 1.07
C GLY A 201 -15.74 -0.15 2.55
N ASP A 202 -16.08 -1.40 2.80
CA ASP A 202 -16.26 -1.97 4.13
C ASP A 202 -15.21 -3.08 4.33
N LEU A 203 -15.09 -3.54 5.58
CA LEU A 203 -14.19 -4.63 5.94
C LEU A 203 -14.50 -5.92 5.16
N ASP A 204 -13.47 -6.75 5.02
CA ASP A 204 -13.59 -8.09 4.46
C ASP A 204 -14.52 -8.97 5.33
N PRO A 205 -15.12 -10.05 4.78
CA PRO A 205 -16.08 -10.86 5.52
C PRO A 205 -15.57 -11.42 6.85
N ALA A 206 -14.29 -11.79 6.96
CA ALA A 206 -13.73 -12.32 8.19
C ALA A 206 -13.53 -11.21 9.22
N SER A 207 -12.95 -10.08 8.82
CA SER A 207 -12.78 -8.91 9.70
C SER A 207 -14.14 -8.35 10.15
N ARG A 208 -15.14 -8.30 9.28
CA ARG A 208 -16.52 -7.90 9.65
C ARG A 208 -17.14 -8.85 10.66
N PHE A 209 -16.91 -10.16 10.52
CA PHE A 209 -17.40 -11.16 11.48
C PHE A 209 -16.77 -10.95 12.87
N ILE A 210 -15.44 -10.75 12.94
CA ILE A 210 -14.74 -10.49 14.20
C ILE A 210 -15.25 -9.18 14.83
N LEU A 211 -15.29 -8.10 14.05
CA LEU A 211 -15.80 -6.80 14.50
C LEU A 211 -17.19 -6.93 15.11
N LYS A 212 -18.12 -7.57 14.42
CA LYS A 212 -19.51 -7.72 14.88
C LYS A 212 -19.60 -8.43 16.22
N ASN A 213 -18.87 -9.54 16.39
CA ASN A 213 -18.92 -10.31 17.64
C ASN A 213 -18.24 -9.58 18.80
N LEU A 214 -17.12 -8.89 18.55
CA LEU A 214 -16.48 -8.07 19.56
C LEU A 214 -17.39 -6.90 19.98
N MET A 215 -18.04 -6.24 19.02
CA MET A 215 -19.03 -5.20 19.33
C MET A 215 -20.16 -5.72 20.21
N THR A 216 -20.66 -6.93 19.99
CA THR A 216 -21.63 -7.58 20.90
C THR A 216 -21.04 -7.80 22.29
N LYS A 217 -19.81 -8.32 22.39
CA LYS A 217 -19.12 -8.57 23.67
C LYS A 217 -18.92 -7.29 24.49
N TYR A 218 -18.66 -6.17 23.82
CA TYR A 218 -18.48 -4.85 24.44
C TYR A 218 -19.77 -4.01 24.50
N GLU A 219 -20.94 -4.62 24.28
CA GLU A 219 -22.25 -3.94 24.35
C GLU A 219 -22.34 -2.67 23.46
N GLY A 220 -21.63 -2.68 22.33
CA GLY A 220 -21.60 -1.56 21.39
C GLY A 220 -20.49 -0.52 21.64
N ASP A 221 -19.63 -0.71 22.65
CA ASP A 221 -18.51 0.21 22.94
C ASP A 221 -17.35 0.04 21.94
N TRP A 222 -17.40 0.80 20.84
CA TRP A 222 -16.39 0.78 19.78
C TRP A 222 -15.00 1.17 20.29
N THR A 223 -14.92 2.15 21.19
CA THR A 223 -13.66 2.65 21.74
C THR A 223 -12.93 1.54 22.50
N LYS A 224 -13.62 0.84 23.41
CA LYS A 224 -13.02 -0.29 24.12
C LYS A 224 -12.64 -1.41 23.16
N MET A 225 -13.48 -1.71 22.17
CA MET A 225 -13.17 -2.76 21.20
C MET A 225 -11.86 -2.45 20.45
N VAL A 226 -11.72 -1.25 19.89
CA VAL A 226 -10.50 -0.87 19.14
C VAL A 226 -9.26 -0.84 20.03
N GLN A 227 -9.37 -0.26 21.24
CA GLN A 227 -8.24 -0.19 22.17
C GLN A 227 -7.72 -1.56 22.61
N ASN A 228 -8.62 -2.54 22.75
CA ASN A 228 -8.26 -3.87 23.24
C ASN A 228 -7.92 -4.86 22.12
N HIS A 229 -8.48 -4.71 20.92
CA HIS A 229 -8.43 -5.75 19.89
C HIS A 229 -7.72 -5.36 18.60
N ILE A 230 -7.26 -4.12 18.45
CA ILE A 230 -6.60 -3.66 17.22
C ILE A 230 -5.12 -3.36 17.46
N ARG A 231 -4.27 -4.00 16.66
CA ARG A 231 -2.87 -3.65 16.50
C ARG A 231 -2.64 -3.26 15.05
N VAL A 232 -2.27 -2.00 14.82
CA VAL A 232 -1.87 -1.54 13.48
C VAL A 232 -0.40 -1.91 13.28
N ARG A 233 -0.06 -2.34 12.07
CA ARG A 233 1.31 -2.71 11.69
C ARG A 233 1.68 -2.10 10.34
N ARG A 234 2.98 -1.87 10.17
CA ARG A 234 3.57 -1.53 8.89
C ARG A 234 3.36 -2.69 7.92
N LEU A 235 2.93 -2.39 6.70
CA LEU A 235 2.79 -3.36 5.62
C LEU A 235 3.85 -3.10 4.56
N VAL A 236 4.71 -4.10 4.33
CA VAL A 236 5.66 -4.13 3.22
C VAL A 236 5.09 -5.03 2.14
N LEU A 237 4.99 -4.53 0.92
CA LEU A 237 4.50 -5.31 -0.21
C LEU A 237 5.56 -6.30 -0.66
N SER A 238 5.14 -7.49 -1.10
CA SER A 238 6.05 -8.53 -1.59
C SER A 238 5.33 -9.36 -2.65
N GLU A 239 5.89 -9.42 -3.87
CA GLU A 239 5.38 -10.33 -4.89
C GLU A 239 5.61 -11.78 -4.48
N LYS A 240 6.79 -12.06 -3.92
CA LYS A 240 7.22 -13.43 -3.56
C LYS A 240 6.33 -14.02 -2.47
N ASP A 241 6.02 -13.22 -1.46
CA ASP A 241 5.22 -13.65 -0.30
C ASP A 241 3.72 -13.39 -0.48
N ARG A 242 3.31 -12.93 -1.69
CA ARG A 242 1.91 -12.61 -2.03
C ARG A 242 1.27 -11.54 -1.14
N VAL A 243 2.07 -10.60 -0.64
CA VAL A 243 1.60 -9.52 0.24
C VAL A 243 1.27 -8.30 -0.61
N GLY A 244 -0.02 -8.07 -0.84
CA GLY A 244 -0.56 -6.95 -1.62
C GLY A 244 -0.24 -6.96 -3.12
N ILE A 245 0.60 -7.90 -3.60
CA ILE A 245 0.87 -8.16 -5.01
C ILE A 245 0.46 -9.60 -5.34
N GLY A 246 -0.70 -9.76 -5.96
CA GLY A 246 -1.18 -11.04 -6.45
C GLY A 246 -0.72 -11.31 -7.89
N THR A 247 -0.31 -12.54 -8.18
CA THR A 247 -0.16 -13.03 -9.55
C THR A 247 -1.07 -14.23 -9.71
N PHE A 248 -2.04 -14.14 -10.61
CA PHE A 248 -2.83 -15.28 -11.04
C PHE A 248 -2.18 -15.85 -12.30
N GLN A 249 -1.68 -17.08 -12.20
CA GLN A 249 -1.23 -17.81 -13.38
C GLN A 249 -2.46 -18.58 -13.90
N PRO A 250 -2.86 -18.37 -15.17
CA PRO A 250 -3.95 -19.13 -15.78
C PRO A 250 -3.60 -20.62 -15.91
#